data_AF-A0A8S2VFL2-F1
#
_entry.id   AF-A0A8S2VFL2-F1
#
_cell.length_a   1.000
_cell.length_b   1.000
_cell.length_c   1.000
_cell.angle_alpha   90.00
_cell.angle_beta   90.00
_cell.angle_gamma   90.00
#
_symmetry.space_group_name_H-M   'P 1'
#
loop_
_entity.id
_entity.type
_entity.pdbx_description
1 polymer ?
#
loop_
_entity_poly.entity_id
_entity_poly.type
_entity_poly.pdbx_seq_one_letter_code
_entity_poly.pdbx_strand_id
1 'polypeptide(L)' 'AFLIFLIKIDHDVCSNYGNWVYVAGVGNDPRENRHFNMIKQAFDYDFSGEFVRAWCPELARLPNEYIHTP' A
#
# COMPACT_ATOMS: atom_id res chain seq x y z
N ALA A 1 -9.23 0.75 13.77
CA ALA A 1 -7.98 1.26 14.39
C ALA A 1 -7.28 0.19 15.24
N PHE A 2 -7.92 -0.41 16.25
CA PHE A 2 -7.26 -1.37 17.16
C PHE A 2 -6.78 -2.69 16.52
N LEU A 3 -7.39 -3.16 15.42
CA LEU A 3 -7.07 -4.47 14.86
C LEU A 3 -5.76 -4.51 14.06
N ILE A 4 -5.31 -3.38 13.51
CA ILE A 4 -4.12 -3.33 12.65
C ILE A 4 -2.80 -3.40 13.45
N PHE A 5 -2.81 -2.94 14.71
CA PHE A 5 -1.62 -2.96 15.56
C PHE A 5 -1.22 -4.37 16.01
N LEU A 6 -2.17 -5.32 16.08
CA LEU A 6 -1.92 -6.66 16.62
C LEU A 6 -1.52 -7.71 15.56
N ILE A 7 -1.66 -7.40 14.27
CA ILE A 7 -1.41 -8.37 13.18
C ILE A 7 0.06 -8.34 12.72
N LYS A 8 0.79 -7.27 13.02
CA LYS A 8 2.19 -7.11 12.62
C LYS A 8 3.13 -7.88 13.56
N ILE A 9 3.87 -8.84 13.01
CA ILE A 9 4.85 -9.64 13.76
C ILE A 9 6.05 -8.81 14.23
N ASP A 10 6.30 -7.66 13.59
CA ASP A 10 7.38 -6.70 13.84
C ASP A 10 6.90 -5.43 14.57
N HIS A 11 5.82 -5.54 15.34
CA HIS A 11 5.17 -4.37 15.93
C HIS A 11 6.07 -3.62 16.94
N ASP A 12 6.54 -2.45 16.54
CA ASP A 12 7.07 -1.41 17.42
C ASP A 12 6.07 -0.24 17.54
N VAL A 13 5.76 0.15 18.78
CA VAL A 13 4.72 1.16 19.10
C VAL A 13 5.05 2.51 18.46
N CYS A 14 6.30 2.96 18.60
CA CYS A 14 6.74 4.27 18.12
C CYS A 14 6.75 4.32 16.59
N SER A 15 7.34 3.31 15.95
CA SER A 15 7.48 3.25 14.49
C SER A 15 6.12 3.10 13.79
N ASN A 16 5.23 2.28 14.34
CA ASN A 16 3.92 2.09 13.74
C ASN A 16 3.07 3.37 13.90
N TYR A 17 2.95 3.91 15.12
CA TYR A 17 2.16 5.14 15.35
C TYR A 17 2.72 6.34 14.58
N GLY A 18 4.05 6.50 14.54
CA GLY A 18 4.71 7.57 13.78
C GLY A 18 4.42 7.49 12.27
N ASN A 19 4.52 6.30 11.68
CA ASN A 19 4.18 6.09 10.26
C ASN A 19 2.69 6.32 9.98
N TRP A 20 1.80 5.89 10.89
CA TRP A 20 0.36 6.13 10.74
C TRP A 20 0.01 7.62 10.79
N VAL A 21 0.59 8.37 11.72
CA VAL A 21 0.40 9.82 11.83
C VAL A 21 0.98 10.55 10.61
N TYR A 22 2.10 10.07 10.08
CA TYR A 22 2.71 10.60 8.85
C TYR A 22 1.84 10.39 7.62
N VAL A 23 1.31 9.18 7.41
CA VAL A 23 0.42 8.86 6.28
C VAL A 23 -0.93 9.58 6.40
N ALA A 24 -1.46 9.74 7.62
CA ALA A 24 -2.70 10.46 7.86
C ALA A 24 -2.57 11.99 7.72
N GLY A 25 -1.36 12.51 7.54
CA GLY A 25 -1.12 13.95 7.39
C GLY A 25 -1.34 14.76 8.68
N VAL A 26 -1.46 14.11 9.84
CA VAL A 26 -1.68 14.75 11.16
C VAL A 26 -0.34 14.94 11.92
N GLY A 27 0.79 14.73 11.24
CA GLY A 27 2.15 14.82 11.79
C GLY A 27 2.81 16.18 11.64
N ASN A 28 4.05 16.30 12.14
CA ASN A 28 4.84 17.56 12.20
C ASN A 28 5.41 18.06 10.85
N ASP A 29 5.05 17.41 9.73
CA ASP A 29 5.40 17.83 8.36
C ASP A 29 4.25 17.43 7.42
N PRO A 30 3.09 18.10 7.50
CA PRO A 30 1.96 17.84 6.62
C PRO A 30 2.35 18.31 5.22
N ARG A 31 2.96 17.42 4.45
CA ARG A 31 3.11 17.63 3.01
C ARG A 31 1.74 17.42 2.38
N GLU A 32 0.95 18.48 2.35
CA GLU A 32 -0.47 18.51 1.95
C GLU A 32 -0.77 17.85 0.59
N ASN A 33 0.24 17.67 -0.27
CA ASN A 33 0.10 17.08 -1.61
C ASN A 33 0.70 15.66 -1.77
N ARG A 34 1.02 14.93 -0.70
CA ARG A 34 1.46 13.52 -0.80
C ARG A 34 0.28 12.56 -0.82
N HIS A 35 -0.46 12.55 -1.93
CA HIS A 35 -1.41 11.48 -2.21
C HIS A 35 -0.71 10.32 -2.93
N PHE A 36 -0.93 9.10 -2.45
CA PHE A 36 -0.46 7.91 -3.14
C PHE A 36 -1.35 7.65 -4.37
N ASN A 37 -0.78 7.86 -5.56
CA ASN A 37 -1.43 7.41 -6.80
C ASN A 37 -1.19 5.90 -6.93
N MET A 38 -2.21 5.11 -6.58
CA MET A 38 -2.14 3.65 -6.58
C MET A 38 -1.78 3.07 -7.96
N ILE A 39 -2.29 3.67 -9.04
CA ILE A 39 -2.02 3.22 -10.41
C ILE A 39 -0.56 3.46 -10.77
N LYS A 40 -0.05 4.67 -10.51
CA LYS A 40 1.37 4.98 -10.75
C LYS A 40 2.29 4.05 -9.96
N GLN A 41 1.98 3.82 -8.68
CA GLN A 41 2.78 2.94 -7.82
C GLN A 41 2.74 1.49 -8.28
N ALA A 42 1.58 1.01 -8.72
CA ALA A 42 1.44 -0.33 -9.26
C ALA A 42 2.33 -0.53 -10.49
N PHE A 43 2.34 0.43 -11.43
CA PHE A 43 3.25 0.38 -12.58
C PHE A 43 4.73 0.57 -12.23
N ASP A 44 5.05 1.45 -11.27
CA ASP A 44 6.43 1.73 -10.86
C ASP A 44 7.07 0.52 -10.14
N TYR A 45 6.29 -0.24 -9.35
CA TYR A 45 6.81 -1.32 -8.49
C TYR A 45 6.43 -2.74 -8.91
N ASP A 46 5.39 -2.94 -9.73
CA ASP A 46 4.88 -4.25 -10.13
C ASP A 46 4.42 -4.25 -11.59
N PHE A 47 5.23 -3.76 -12.54
CA PHE A 47 4.82 -3.60 -13.94
C PHE A 47 4.22 -4.87 -14.62
N SER A 48 4.68 -6.08 -14.25
CA SER A 48 4.15 -7.34 -14.77
C SER A 48 2.93 -7.88 -14.00
N GLY A 49 2.57 -7.23 -12.88
CA GLY A 49 1.49 -7.64 -12.00
C GLY A 49 1.77 -8.94 -11.23
N GLU A 50 3.00 -9.43 -11.20
CA GLU A 50 3.36 -10.70 -10.56
C GLU A 50 3.00 -10.72 -9.07
N PHE A 51 3.19 -9.60 -8.38
CA PHE A 51 2.80 -9.47 -6.98
C PHE A 51 1.28 -9.56 -6.82
N VAL A 52 0.52 -8.85 -7.68
CA VAL A 52 -0.95 -8.95 -7.68
C VAL A 52 -1.43 -10.37 -7.97
N ARG A 53 -0.83 -11.10 -8.92
CA ARG A 53 -1.21 -12.50 -9.22
C ARG A 53 -0.93 -13.45 -8.06
N ALA A 54 0.13 -13.21 -7.30
CA ALA A 54 0.50 -14.03 -6.16
C ALA A 54 -0.47 -13.87 -4.97
N TRP A 55 -0.96 -12.65 -4.73
CA TRP A 55 -1.80 -12.32 -3.57
C TRP A 55 -3.30 -12.26 -3.87
N CYS A 56 -3.71 -12.04 -5.13
CA CYS A 56 -5.09 -12.04 -5.62
C CYS A 56 -5.25 -13.07 -6.74
N PRO A 57 -5.41 -14.37 -6.41
CA PRO A 57 -5.50 -15.44 -7.40
C PRO A 57 -6.69 -15.28 -8.37
N GLU A 58 -7.75 -14.58 -7.98
CA GLU A 58 -8.90 -14.24 -8.83
C GLU A 58 -8.52 -13.34 -10.03
N LEU A 59 -7.46 -12.53 -9.91
CA LEU A 59 -6.95 -11.67 -10.99
C LEU A 59 -5.83 -12.33 -11.79
N ALA A 60 -5.39 -13.54 -11.41
CA ALA A 60 -4.19 -14.18 -11.96
C ALA A 60 -4.26 -14.49 -13.46
N ARG A 61 -5.45 -14.50 -14.07
CA ARG A 61 -5.66 -14.77 -15.50
C ARG A 61 -5.78 -13.52 -16.37
N LEU A 62 -5.83 -12.33 -15.78
CA LEU A 62 -5.97 -11.10 -16.55
C LEU A 62 -4.68 -10.77 -17.33
N PRO A 63 -4.75 -10.21 -18.54
CA PRO A 63 -3.57 -9.68 -19.22
C PRO A 63 -2.88 -8.59 -18.40
N ASN A 64 -1.57 -8.39 -18.59
CA ASN A 64 -0.80 -7.37 -17.86
C ASN A 64 -1.37 -5.95 -18.05
N GLU A 65 -2.03 -5.69 -19.18
CA GLU A 65 -2.67 -4.41 -19.47
C GLU A 65 -3.81 -4.07 -18.50
N TYR A 66 -4.49 -5.08 -17.97
CA TYR A 66 -5.67 -4.93 -17.12
C TYR A 66 -5.42 -5.30 -15.65
N ILE A 67 -4.21 -5.74 -15.29
CA ILE A 67 -3.98 -6.27 -13.94
C ILE A 67 -4.02 -5.18 -12.84
N HIS A 68 -3.61 -3.96 -13.17
CA HIS A 68 -3.65 -2.83 -12.23
C HIS A 68 -4.91 -1.96 -12.36
N THR A 69 -5.68 -2.18 -13.44
CA THR A 69 -6.96 -1.52 -13.74
C THR A 69 -7.91 -2.53 -14.38
N PRO A 70 -8.40 -3.51 -13.60
CA PRO A 70 -9.27 -4.58 -14.09
C PRO A 70 -10.66 -4.08 -14.52
#